data_AF-A0AAX6EBP8-F1
#
_entry.id   AF-A0AAX6EBP8-F1
#
_cell.length_a   1.000
_cell.length_b   1.000
_cell.length_c   1.000
_cell.angle_alpha   90.00
_cell.angle_beta   90.00
_cell.angle_gamma   90.00
#
_symmetry.space_group_name_H-M   'P 1'
#
loop_
_entity.id
_entity.type
_entity.pdbx_description
1 polymer ?
#
loop_
_entity_poly.entity_id
_entity_poly.type
_entity_poly.pdbx_seq_one_letter_code
_entity_poly.pdbx_strand_id
1 'polypeptide(L)'
;MASSSAFTFLSLLLLLAAVIGAGSSRVRLGDAAEAESDRVRGLPGQPEVGFRHYSGYVEVGEGKALFYWFFEAEERKEEKPLLLWLNGGPGCSSIAYGAAQELGPFLVRSNGSNLTLNPYSWNKVANLLFLEAPVGVGFSYTNKSADLQELGDEITAKDSHAFLISWFKRFPRFKSHQFYISGESYAGHYVPQLADLIYEGNRGSRKGSYINLKGIMIGNAVLNDATDQMGMVEYAWSHAIISDELYTAVRRDCNSFKEDDEGGNSSKACSPAVREFLQAYSDIDIYSIYTPVCLSSLAQNKKQPRLVSAPRLFSQHELWHGMKWSLPSGYDPCTEDFVETYFNREDVQRALHANITHLPYPYSPCSEVIEKWNDSPSTVLPVLRKLMKAGIRVWVYSGDTDGRVPVTSTRYSINSMGLHGGRGRWGGWRAWFHKEQVAGWLVEYKEGLTLVTVRGAGHQVPVFAPDQALSLVSHFLHGWTLPSARFP
;
A
#
# COMPACT_ATOMS: atom_id res chain seq x y z
N MET A 1 -55.08 -68.36 -6.99
CA MET A 1 -54.55 -67.80 -5.72
C MET A 1 -53.06 -67.62 -5.91
N ALA A 2 -52.66 -66.44 -6.36
CA ALA A 2 -51.92 -65.44 -5.58
C ALA A 2 -50.45 -65.88 -5.37
N SER A 3 -49.51 -65.35 -6.17
CA SER A 3 -48.66 -64.19 -5.82
C SER A 3 -47.26 -64.71 -5.44
N SER A 4 -46.11 -64.21 -5.89
CA SER A 4 -45.73 -63.10 -6.76
C SER A 4 -44.32 -63.40 -7.29
N SER A 5 -44.00 -62.73 -8.39
CA SER A 5 -42.79 -62.85 -9.20
C SER A 5 -41.62 -62.03 -8.64
N ALA A 6 -40.44 -62.27 -9.24
CA ALA A 6 -39.28 -61.38 -9.33
C ALA A 6 -38.23 -61.42 -8.19
N PHE A 7 -37.26 -62.32 -8.34
CA PHE A 7 -35.93 -62.20 -7.73
C PHE A 7 -34.84 -62.35 -8.82
N THR A 8 -34.81 -61.40 -9.76
CA THR A 8 -33.72 -61.24 -10.72
C THR A 8 -33.59 -59.78 -11.15
N PHE A 9 -33.36 -58.87 -10.19
CA PHE A 9 -32.89 -57.51 -10.49
C PHE A 9 -32.24 -56.90 -9.23
N LEU A 10 -31.05 -57.37 -8.86
CA LEU A 10 -30.24 -56.70 -7.84
C LEU A 10 -28.73 -56.79 -8.14
N SER A 11 -28.36 -56.58 -9.40
CA SER A 11 -26.95 -56.54 -9.83
C SER A 11 -26.62 -55.33 -10.71
N LEU A 12 -27.52 -54.34 -10.83
CA LEU A 12 -27.35 -53.20 -11.74
C LEU A 12 -27.65 -51.83 -11.11
N LEU A 13 -27.39 -51.66 -9.81
CA LEU A 13 -27.62 -50.38 -9.10
C LEU A 13 -26.51 -49.99 -8.11
N LEU A 14 -25.29 -50.54 -8.29
CA LEU A 14 -24.09 -50.17 -7.51
C LEU A 14 -22.97 -49.55 -8.36
N LEU A 15 -23.29 -49.08 -9.59
CA LEU A 15 -22.35 -48.39 -10.49
C LEU A 15 -22.73 -46.93 -10.81
N LEU A 16 -23.68 -46.35 -10.08
CA LEU A 16 -24.11 -44.95 -10.25
C LEU A 16 -24.34 -44.25 -8.90
N ALA A 17 -23.33 -44.22 -8.03
CA ALA A 17 -23.32 -43.36 -6.86
C ALA A 17 -21.88 -43.14 -6.32
N ALA A 18 -20.97 -42.68 -7.17
CA ALA A 18 -19.67 -42.17 -6.74
C ALA A 18 -19.19 -41.03 -7.65
N VAL A 19 -20.08 -40.06 -7.93
CA VAL A 19 -19.69 -38.78 -8.53
C VAL A 19 -20.44 -37.67 -7.81
N ILE A 20 -20.11 -37.44 -6.53
CA ILE A 20 -20.44 -36.20 -5.84
C ILE A 20 -19.25 -35.84 -4.95
N GLY A 21 -18.63 -34.70 -5.23
CA GLY A 21 -17.99 -33.90 -4.17
C GLY A 21 -16.47 -33.79 -4.13
N ALA A 22 -15.76 -33.77 -5.26
CA ALA A 22 -14.42 -33.15 -5.30
C ALA A 22 -14.39 -32.10 -6.40
N GLY A 23 -14.82 -30.88 -6.05
CA GLY A 23 -14.62 -29.69 -6.87
C GLY A 23 -13.14 -29.30 -6.89
N SER A 24 -12.27 -30.17 -7.44
CA SER A 24 -10.92 -29.79 -7.81
C SER A 24 -11.04 -28.93 -9.06
N SER A 25 -10.85 -27.62 -8.92
CA SER A 25 -10.55 -26.74 -10.03
C SER A 25 -9.40 -27.36 -10.83
N ARG A 26 -9.69 -27.88 -12.04
CA ARG A 26 -8.65 -28.34 -12.96
C ARG A 26 -7.82 -27.12 -13.36
N VAL A 27 -6.73 -26.88 -12.64
CA VAL A 27 -5.67 -25.97 -13.08
C VAL A 27 -5.20 -26.49 -14.43
N ARG A 28 -5.30 -25.67 -15.49
CA ARG A 28 -4.77 -26.07 -16.79
C ARG A 28 -3.26 -26.24 -16.64
N LEU A 29 -2.69 -27.29 -17.23
CA LEU A 29 -1.23 -27.51 -17.16
C LEU A 29 -0.43 -26.29 -17.63
N GLY A 30 -0.97 -25.51 -18.58
CA GLY A 30 -0.35 -24.26 -19.06
C GLY A 30 -0.23 -23.18 -17.98
N ASP A 31 -1.30 -22.93 -17.22
CA ASP A 31 -1.32 -21.88 -16.19
C ASP A 31 -0.31 -22.18 -15.05
N ALA A 32 -0.20 -23.45 -14.66
CA ALA A 32 0.77 -23.88 -13.64
C ALA A 32 2.23 -23.76 -14.11
N ALA A 33 2.48 -23.98 -15.40
CA ALA A 33 3.82 -23.82 -15.99
C ALA A 33 4.21 -22.33 -16.07
N GLU A 34 3.27 -21.45 -16.40
CA GLU A 34 3.49 -19.99 -16.47
C GLU A 34 3.76 -19.38 -15.08
N ALA A 35 3.06 -19.84 -14.02
CA ALA A 35 3.41 -19.41 -12.67
C ALA A 35 4.82 -19.89 -12.25
N GLU A 36 5.21 -21.12 -12.60
CA GLU A 36 6.51 -21.66 -12.20
C GLU A 36 7.67 -21.03 -13.00
N SER A 37 7.44 -20.50 -14.21
CA SER A 37 8.47 -19.74 -14.93
C SER A 37 8.82 -18.42 -14.26
N ASP A 38 7.89 -17.84 -13.49
CA ASP A 38 8.15 -16.62 -12.71
C ASP A 38 8.92 -16.91 -11.40
N ARG A 39 9.20 -18.17 -11.07
CA ARG A 39 9.84 -18.52 -9.79
C ARG A 39 11.27 -18.00 -9.73
N VAL A 40 11.52 -17.15 -8.76
CA VAL A 40 12.87 -16.62 -8.50
C VAL A 40 13.73 -17.72 -7.89
N ARG A 41 14.95 -17.87 -8.43
CA ARG A 41 15.95 -18.82 -7.93
C ARG A 41 17.31 -18.12 -7.89
N GLY A 42 18.01 -18.24 -6.76
CA GLY A 42 19.36 -17.71 -6.62
C GLY A 42 19.43 -16.18 -6.64
N LEU A 43 18.48 -15.50 -5.97
CA LEU A 43 18.54 -14.05 -5.81
C LEU A 43 19.84 -13.67 -5.06
N PRO A 44 20.70 -12.79 -5.60
CA PRO A 44 21.99 -12.49 -4.99
C PRO A 44 21.86 -11.98 -3.56
N GLY A 45 22.60 -12.61 -2.64
CA GLY A 45 22.59 -12.24 -1.22
C GLY A 45 21.36 -12.70 -0.43
N GLN A 46 20.44 -13.46 -1.04
CA GLN A 46 19.24 -13.99 -0.37
C GLN A 46 19.62 -15.02 0.73
N PRO A 47 19.10 -14.86 1.97
CA PRO A 47 19.19 -15.87 3.02
C PRO A 47 18.41 -17.15 2.68
N GLU A 48 18.80 -18.28 3.27
CA GLU A 48 18.06 -19.54 3.12
C GLU A 48 16.64 -19.42 3.72
N VAL A 49 15.63 -19.80 2.93
CA VAL A 49 14.21 -19.76 3.33
C VAL A 49 13.44 -20.96 2.79
N GLY A 50 12.38 -21.35 3.49
CA GLY A 50 11.51 -22.47 3.11
C GLY A 50 10.32 -22.11 2.20
N PHE A 51 10.01 -20.83 2.03
CA PHE A 51 8.90 -20.37 1.18
C PHE A 51 9.38 -20.06 -0.25
N ARG A 52 8.45 -20.10 -1.21
CA ARG A 52 8.73 -19.72 -2.60
C ARG A 52 8.34 -18.27 -2.84
N HIS A 53 9.03 -17.64 -3.78
CA HIS A 53 8.68 -16.32 -4.28
C HIS A 53 8.84 -16.27 -5.81
N TYR A 54 8.07 -15.38 -6.41
CA TYR A 54 7.85 -15.29 -7.85
C TYR A 54 7.89 -13.83 -8.26
N SER A 55 8.54 -13.51 -9.38
CA SER A 55 8.52 -12.17 -9.93
C SER A 55 8.54 -12.23 -11.45
N GLY A 56 7.96 -11.22 -12.05
CA GLY A 56 7.82 -11.12 -13.49
C GLY A 56 6.79 -10.08 -13.88
N TYR A 57 6.31 -10.20 -15.11
CA TYR A 57 5.47 -9.21 -15.75
C TYR A 57 4.09 -9.75 -16.07
N VAL A 58 3.07 -8.92 -15.88
CA VAL A 58 1.73 -9.17 -16.37
C VAL A 58 1.33 -8.02 -17.29
N GLU A 59 0.94 -8.36 -18.51
CA GLU A 59 0.50 -7.40 -19.52
C GLU A 59 -0.90 -6.85 -19.16
N VAL A 60 -1.05 -5.53 -19.20
CA VAL A 60 -2.28 -4.81 -18.82
C VAL A 60 -2.88 -4.01 -19.98
N GLY A 61 -2.15 -3.94 -21.10
CA GLY A 61 -2.57 -3.31 -22.34
C GLY A 61 -1.50 -3.49 -23.41
N GLU A 62 -1.81 -3.14 -24.65
CA GLU A 62 -0.88 -3.32 -25.76
C GLU A 62 0.43 -2.53 -25.52
N GLY A 63 1.51 -3.27 -25.29
CA GLY A 63 2.83 -2.69 -25.00
C GLY A 63 2.99 -2.17 -23.57
N LYS A 64 2.07 -2.45 -22.64
CA LYS A 64 2.14 -2.09 -21.22
C LYS A 64 2.19 -3.32 -20.33
N ALA A 65 3.16 -3.40 -19.43
CA ALA A 65 3.25 -4.47 -18.45
C ALA A 65 3.63 -3.95 -17.07
N LEU A 66 2.97 -4.49 -16.04
CA LEU A 66 3.30 -4.21 -14.64
C LEU A 66 4.15 -5.35 -14.08
N PHE A 67 5.20 -4.96 -13.35
CA PHE A 67 6.09 -5.84 -12.63
C PHE A 67 5.55 -6.14 -11.23
N TYR A 68 5.68 -7.38 -10.80
CA TYR A 68 5.26 -7.81 -9.47
C TYR A 68 6.33 -8.66 -8.80
N TRP A 69 6.29 -8.70 -7.46
CA TRP A 69 7.02 -9.66 -6.66
C TRP A 69 6.11 -10.27 -5.60
N PHE A 70 5.89 -11.57 -5.70
CA PHE A 70 4.99 -12.35 -4.87
C PHE A 70 5.76 -13.29 -3.96
N PHE A 71 5.37 -13.37 -2.69
CA PHE A 71 5.91 -14.27 -1.68
C PHE A 71 4.80 -15.16 -1.13
N GLU A 72 5.00 -16.48 -1.16
CA GLU A 72 4.13 -17.40 -0.42
C GLU A 72 4.28 -17.15 1.09
N ALA A 73 3.19 -17.42 1.83
CA ALA A 73 3.26 -17.39 3.29
C ALA A 73 4.30 -18.40 3.80
N GLU A 74 5.01 -18.07 4.89
CA GLU A 74 6.03 -18.96 5.48
C GLU A 74 5.44 -20.32 5.89
N GLU A 75 4.21 -20.30 6.40
CA GLU A 75 3.49 -21.48 6.85
C GLU A 75 2.05 -21.48 6.32
N ARG A 76 1.52 -22.69 6.03
CA ARG A 76 0.10 -22.91 5.69
C ARG A 76 -0.43 -21.97 4.60
N LYS A 77 0.38 -21.74 3.56
CA LYS A 77 0.06 -20.84 2.43
C LYS A 77 -1.27 -21.11 1.74
N GLU A 78 -1.75 -22.35 1.78
CA GLU A 78 -3.06 -22.75 1.24
C GLU A 78 -4.23 -22.22 2.07
N GLU A 79 -4.01 -21.92 3.36
CA GLU A 79 -5.01 -21.41 4.31
C GLU A 79 -4.92 -19.89 4.54
N LYS A 80 -3.73 -19.30 4.35
CA LYS A 80 -3.49 -17.87 4.58
C LYS A 80 -4.13 -16.99 3.50
N PRO A 81 -4.59 -15.77 3.83
CA PRO A 81 -5.12 -14.84 2.83
C PRO A 81 -4.06 -14.39 1.82
N LEU A 82 -4.50 -13.80 0.70
CA LEU A 82 -3.64 -13.05 -0.23
C LEU A 82 -3.77 -11.56 0.09
N LEU A 83 -2.63 -10.89 0.28
CA LEU A 83 -2.53 -9.47 0.56
C LEU A 83 -1.71 -8.78 -0.54
N LEU A 84 -2.37 -7.90 -1.28
CA LEU A 84 -1.69 -6.95 -2.19
C LEU A 84 -1.14 -5.78 -1.36
N TRP A 85 0.08 -5.35 -1.64
CA TRP A 85 0.69 -4.13 -1.10
C TRP A 85 1.01 -3.14 -2.23
N LEU A 86 0.62 -1.88 -2.01
CA LEU A 86 0.89 -0.74 -2.89
C LEU A 86 1.58 0.38 -2.11
N ASN A 87 2.79 0.77 -2.50
CA ASN A 87 3.33 2.07 -2.07
C ASN A 87 2.68 3.21 -2.87
N GLY A 88 2.85 4.43 -2.38
CA GLY A 88 2.27 5.64 -2.96
C GLY A 88 3.22 6.35 -3.92
N GLY A 89 3.64 7.56 -3.53
CA GLY A 89 4.40 8.48 -4.38
C GLY A 89 3.58 9.73 -4.67
N PRO A 90 2.73 9.80 -5.71
CA PRO A 90 2.48 8.79 -6.73
C PRO A 90 3.74 8.42 -7.52
N GLY A 91 3.83 7.18 -8.01
CA GLY A 91 4.97 6.72 -8.82
C GLY A 91 6.14 6.10 -8.04
N CYS A 92 5.96 5.74 -6.78
CA CYS A 92 6.99 5.06 -5.99
C CYS A 92 6.78 3.54 -5.96
N SER A 93 7.90 2.81 -5.93
CA SER A 93 7.90 1.35 -6.06
C SER A 93 7.48 0.64 -4.78
N SER A 94 6.51 -0.27 -4.92
CA SER A 94 6.12 -1.23 -3.88
C SER A 94 7.22 -2.24 -3.53
N ILE A 95 8.18 -2.44 -4.43
CA ILE A 95 9.29 -3.35 -4.24
C ILE A 95 10.44 -2.64 -3.52
N ALA A 96 10.80 -1.44 -3.97
CA ALA A 96 11.85 -0.64 -3.35
C ALA A 96 11.54 -0.34 -1.89
N TYR A 97 10.32 0.09 -1.60
CA TYR A 97 9.90 0.46 -0.24
C TYR A 97 9.29 -0.73 0.49
N GLY A 98 8.06 -1.13 0.14
CA GLY A 98 7.32 -2.17 0.83
C GLY A 98 8.09 -3.49 0.98
N ALA A 99 8.59 -4.05 -0.12
CA ALA A 99 9.27 -5.35 -0.09
C ALA A 99 10.67 -5.27 0.52
N ALA A 100 11.49 -4.31 0.11
CA ALA A 100 12.92 -4.28 0.40
C ALA A 100 13.33 -3.44 1.61
N GLN A 101 12.45 -2.57 2.14
CA GLN A 101 12.76 -1.69 3.28
C GLN A 101 11.83 -1.92 4.47
N GLU A 102 10.55 -2.20 4.20
CA GLU A 102 9.51 -2.17 5.22
C GLU A 102 9.13 -3.55 5.75
N LEU A 103 8.32 -4.30 4.98
CA LEU A 103 7.52 -5.42 5.48
C LEU A 103 7.71 -6.73 4.71
N GLY A 104 8.44 -6.69 3.59
CA GLY A 104 8.81 -7.90 2.86
C GLY A 104 9.84 -8.76 3.63
N PRO A 105 10.06 -10.01 3.18
CA PRO A 105 10.92 -10.95 3.88
C PRO A 105 12.41 -10.64 3.71
N PHE A 106 12.79 -9.93 2.66
CA PHE A 106 14.18 -9.64 2.34
C PHE A 106 14.43 -8.14 2.37
N LEU A 107 15.17 -7.68 3.37
CA LEU A 107 15.50 -6.27 3.55
C LEU A 107 16.89 -5.97 2.99
N VAL A 108 17.01 -4.86 2.28
CA VAL A 108 18.31 -4.29 1.92
C VAL A 108 18.78 -3.46 3.11
N ARG A 109 19.87 -3.89 3.77
CA ARG A 109 20.45 -3.21 4.94
C ARG A 109 21.97 -3.17 4.74
N SER A 110 22.51 -2.02 4.32
CA SER A 110 23.93 -1.74 4.02
C SER A 110 24.56 -2.37 2.76
N ASN A 111 25.31 -1.57 2.00
CA ASN A 111 26.18 -1.92 0.86
C ASN A 111 25.57 -2.69 -0.33
N GLY A 112 24.26 -2.94 -0.37
CA GLY A 112 23.57 -3.55 -1.52
C GLY A 112 24.15 -4.90 -1.97
N SER A 113 24.88 -5.60 -1.09
CA SER A 113 25.59 -6.85 -1.43
C SER A 113 24.87 -8.08 -0.88
N ASN A 114 24.29 -7.99 0.32
CA ASN A 114 23.52 -9.05 0.98
C ASN A 114 22.13 -8.56 1.40
N LEU A 115 21.16 -9.47 1.36
CA LEU A 115 19.81 -9.26 1.88
C LEU A 115 19.73 -9.77 3.33
N THR A 116 19.01 -9.05 4.18
CA THR A 116 18.75 -9.42 5.57
C THR A 116 17.34 -9.99 5.70
N LEU A 117 17.19 -11.13 6.37
CA LEU A 117 15.87 -11.70 6.62
C LEU A 117 15.09 -10.82 7.61
N ASN A 118 13.84 -10.48 7.29
CA ASN A 118 12.97 -9.69 8.16
C ASN A 118 12.25 -10.59 9.19
N PRO A 119 12.59 -10.51 10.49
CA PRO A 119 11.89 -11.29 11.51
C PRO A 119 10.43 -10.85 11.71
N TYR A 120 10.02 -9.71 11.15
CA TYR A 120 8.67 -9.15 11.25
C TYR A 120 7.94 -9.10 9.90
N SER A 121 8.37 -9.90 8.91
CA SER A 121 7.75 -9.88 7.60
C SER A 121 6.27 -10.24 7.65
N TRP A 122 5.47 -9.56 6.84
CA TRP A 122 4.04 -9.81 6.73
C TRP A 122 3.72 -11.15 6.05
N ASN A 123 4.68 -11.78 5.35
CA ASN A 123 4.48 -13.12 4.80
C ASN A 123 4.40 -14.22 5.89
N LYS A 124 4.60 -13.87 7.17
CA LYS A 124 4.26 -14.74 8.31
C LYS A 124 2.76 -14.96 8.48
N VAL A 125 1.93 -14.02 8.00
CA VAL A 125 0.47 -14.06 8.19
C VAL A 125 -0.33 -13.97 6.89
N ALA A 126 0.31 -13.75 5.75
CA ALA A 126 -0.34 -13.69 4.44
C ALA A 126 0.56 -14.22 3.31
N ASN A 127 -0.05 -14.63 2.20
CA ASN A 127 0.62 -14.63 0.91
C ASN A 127 0.70 -13.17 0.44
N LEU A 128 1.90 -12.68 0.13
CA LEU A 128 2.18 -11.25 0.03
C LEU A 128 2.57 -10.87 -1.40
N LEU A 129 1.80 -10.00 -2.02
CA LEU A 129 1.99 -9.57 -3.41
C LEU A 129 2.33 -8.08 -3.45
N PHE A 130 3.51 -7.74 -3.96
CA PHE A 130 3.92 -6.37 -4.24
C PHE A 130 3.74 -6.08 -5.73
N LEU A 131 3.14 -4.93 -6.05
CA LEU A 131 2.90 -4.50 -7.42
C LEU A 131 3.52 -3.12 -7.66
N GLU A 132 4.36 -3.00 -8.69
CA GLU A 132 4.86 -1.70 -9.15
C GLU A 132 3.84 -1.12 -10.14
N ALA A 133 3.12 -0.08 -9.73
CA ALA A 133 2.12 0.58 -10.55
C ALA A 133 2.19 2.10 -10.37
N PRO A 134 1.94 2.90 -11.42
CA PRO A 134 1.64 2.50 -12.81
C PRO A 134 2.89 2.09 -13.63
N VAL A 135 2.74 1.96 -14.96
CA VAL A 135 3.89 1.83 -15.87
C VAL A 135 4.86 3.02 -15.71
N GLY A 136 6.16 2.76 -15.80
CA GLY A 136 7.22 3.73 -15.50
C GLY A 136 7.68 3.70 -14.05
N VAL A 137 7.01 2.98 -13.15
CA VAL A 137 7.45 2.75 -11.77
C VAL A 137 8.36 1.52 -11.70
N GLY A 138 9.57 1.69 -11.16
CA GLY A 138 10.53 0.60 -10.98
C GLY A 138 10.81 -0.13 -12.30
N PHE A 139 10.45 -1.41 -12.35
CA PHE A 139 10.62 -2.25 -13.53
C PHE A 139 9.39 -2.30 -14.45
N SER A 140 8.24 -1.78 -14.03
CA SER A 140 7.01 -1.70 -14.85
C SER A 140 7.21 -0.75 -16.04
N TYR A 141 6.74 -1.14 -17.22
CA TYR A 141 7.10 -0.45 -18.45
C TYR A 141 5.96 -0.30 -19.45
N THR A 142 6.17 0.65 -20.36
CA THR A 142 5.40 0.83 -21.58
C THR A 142 6.35 0.97 -22.78
N ASN A 143 5.96 0.41 -23.92
CA ASN A 143 6.61 0.60 -25.21
C ASN A 143 6.15 1.88 -25.93
N LYS A 144 5.14 2.58 -25.39
CA LYS A 144 4.57 3.80 -25.96
C LYS A 144 4.83 4.96 -24.99
N SER A 145 5.75 5.84 -25.33
CA SER A 145 6.09 7.00 -24.49
C SER A 145 4.90 7.93 -24.20
N ALA A 146 3.90 7.95 -25.08
CA ALA A 146 2.65 8.68 -24.88
C ALA A 146 1.89 8.23 -23.61
N ASP A 147 1.96 6.94 -23.25
CA ASP A 147 1.27 6.42 -22.07
C ASP A 147 1.75 7.12 -20.78
N LEU A 148 3.04 7.49 -20.70
CA LEU A 148 3.61 8.20 -19.55
C LEU A 148 3.04 9.63 -19.38
N GLN A 149 2.44 10.20 -20.42
CA GLN A 149 1.80 11.51 -20.41
C GLN A 149 0.31 11.42 -20.08
N GLU A 150 -0.25 10.22 -20.03
CA GLU A 150 -1.66 9.92 -19.77
C GLU A 150 -1.91 9.36 -18.35
N LEU A 151 -0.86 9.22 -17.54
CA LEU A 151 -0.95 8.66 -16.18
C LEU A 151 -1.78 9.51 -15.22
N GLY A 152 -2.39 8.84 -14.24
CA GLY A 152 -3.33 9.40 -13.28
C GLY A 152 -3.99 8.30 -12.45
N ASP A 153 -4.84 8.68 -11.48
CA ASP A 153 -5.50 7.74 -10.57
C ASP A 153 -6.38 6.72 -11.30
N GLU A 154 -7.21 7.19 -12.25
CA GLU A 154 -8.17 6.35 -12.97
C GLU A 154 -7.49 5.25 -13.78
N ILE A 155 -6.46 5.60 -14.56
CA ILE A 155 -5.73 4.61 -15.38
C ILE A 155 -4.91 3.66 -14.49
N THR A 156 -4.33 4.15 -13.40
CA THR A 156 -3.59 3.31 -12.45
C THR A 156 -4.49 2.26 -11.81
N ALA A 157 -5.71 2.63 -11.41
CA ALA A 157 -6.70 1.70 -10.88
C ALA A 157 -7.15 0.67 -11.93
N LYS A 158 -7.43 1.11 -13.17
CA LYS A 158 -7.83 0.23 -14.27
C LYS A 158 -6.75 -0.79 -14.64
N ASP A 159 -5.50 -0.34 -14.81
CA ASP A 159 -4.37 -1.20 -15.15
C ASP A 159 -4.07 -2.18 -13.99
N SER A 160 -4.15 -1.73 -12.73
CA SER A 160 -3.99 -2.61 -11.56
C SER A 160 -5.12 -3.65 -11.45
N HIS A 161 -6.34 -3.29 -11.81
CA HIS A 161 -7.46 -4.24 -11.88
C HIS A 161 -7.24 -5.27 -13.00
N ALA A 162 -6.83 -4.83 -14.20
CA ALA A 162 -6.49 -5.72 -15.31
C ALA A 162 -5.34 -6.68 -14.93
N PHE A 163 -4.32 -6.16 -14.26
CA PHE A 163 -3.24 -6.94 -13.67
C PHE A 163 -3.78 -8.05 -12.78
N LEU A 164 -4.63 -7.74 -11.79
CA LEU A 164 -5.16 -8.75 -10.86
C LEU A 164 -5.95 -9.84 -11.59
N ILE A 165 -6.79 -9.47 -12.55
CA ILE A 165 -7.56 -10.44 -13.35
C ILE A 165 -6.64 -11.40 -14.11
N SER A 166 -5.54 -10.91 -14.68
CA SER A 166 -4.56 -11.73 -15.39
C SER A 166 -3.67 -12.52 -14.42
N TRP A 167 -3.24 -11.92 -13.31
CA TRP A 167 -2.43 -12.56 -12.28
C TRP A 167 -3.17 -13.75 -11.64
N PHE A 168 -4.47 -13.65 -11.35
CA PHE A 168 -5.26 -14.78 -10.86
C PHE A 168 -5.45 -15.90 -11.88
N LYS A 169 -5.28 -15.64 -13.19
CA LYS A 169 -5.22 -16.72 -14.20
C LYS A 169 -3.88 -17.44 -14.16
N ARG A 170 -2.78 -16.70 -13.98
CA ARG A 170 -1.44 -17.26 -13.82
C ARG A 170 -1.31 -18.04 -12.50
N PHE A 171 -1.86 -17.53 -11.41
CA PHE A 171 -1.87 -18.16 -10.09
C PHE A 171 -3.27 -18.60 -9.64
N PRO A 172 -3.90 -19.57 -10.33
CA PRO A 172 -5.31 -19.93 -10.09
C PRO A 172 -5.55 -20.52 -8.70
N ARG A 173 -4.50 -21.03 -8.03
CA ARG A 173 -4.56 -21.56 -6.67
C ARG A 173 -4.97 -20.51 -5.63
N PHE A 174 -4.69 -19.22 -5.87
CA PHE A 174 -4.99 -18.13 -4.94
C PHE A 174 -6.37 -17.50 -5.19
N LYS A 175 -7.09 -17.91 -6.23
CA LYS A 175 -8.38 -17.32 -6.60
C LYS A 175 -9.48 -17.54 -5.55
N SER A 176 -9.40 -18.63 -4.79
CA SER A 176 -10.32 -18.93 -3.68
C SER A 176 -9.97 -18.21 -2.39
N HIS A 177 -8.73 -17.71 -2.27
CA HIS A 177 -8.23 -17.10 -1.04
C HIS A 177 -9.00 -15.82 -0.72
N GLN A 178 -9.11 -15.50 0.56
CA GLN A 178 -9.57 -14.16 0.95
C GLN A 178 -8.54 -13.15 0.45
N PHE A 179 -9.00 -12.15 -0.30
CA PHE A 179 -8.15 -11.13 -0.88
C PHE A 179 -8.28 -9.82 -0.11
N TYR A 180 -7.14 -9.20 0.17
CA TYR A 180 -7.05 -7.92 0.84
C TYR A 180 -6.10 -7.01 0.07
N ILE A 181 -6.34 -5.72 0.16
CA ILE A 181 -5.45 -4.71 -0.42
C ILE A 181 -4.96 -3.82 0.71
N SER A 182 -3.65 -3.64 0.79
CA SER A 182 -3.01 -2.72 1.70
C SER A 182 -2.10 -1.76 0.95
N GLY A 183 -1.82 -0.62 1.55
CA GLY A 183 -0.86 0.32 1.01
C GLY A 183 -0.62 1.50 1.92
N GLU A 184 0.26 2.38 1.49
CA GLU A 184 0.70 3.53 2.26
C GLU A 184 0.70 4.84 1.46
N SER A 185 0.56 5.97 2.16
CA SER A 185 0.76 7.31 1.59
C SER A 185 -0.29 7.62 0.52
N TYR A 186 0.14 7.97 -0.69
CA TYR A 186 -0.75 8.13 -1.84
C TYR A 186 -1.54 6.87 -2.22
N ALA A 187 -1.14 5.69 -1.73
CA ALA A 187 -1.99 4.51 -1.87
C ALA A 187 -3.32 4.64 -1.11
N GLY A 188 -3.48 5.66 -0.27
CA GLY A 188 -4.78 6.14 0.20
C GLY A 188 -5.75 6.46 -0.94
N HIS A 189 -5.27 6.84 -2.13
CA HIS A 189 -6.06 6.93 -3.36
C HIS A 189 -6.16 5.58 -4.08
N TYR A 190 -5.01 4.96 -4.35
CA TYR A 190 -4.92 3.73 -5.14
C TYR A 190 -5.76 2.58 -4.59
N VAL A 191 -5.66 2.34 -3.28
CA VAL A 191 -6.26 1.18 -2.63
C VAL A 191 -7.80 1.25 -2.66
N PRO A 192 -8.46 2.35 -2.22
CA PRO A 192 -9.91 2.47 -2.32
C PRO A 192 -10.42 2.43 -3.76
N GLN A 193 -9.75 3.11 -4.70
CA GLN A 193 -10.17 3.15 -6.11
C GLN A 193 -10.08 1.77 -6.76
N LEU A 194 -8.99 1.02 -6.53
CA LEU A 194 -8.84 -0.35 -7.00
C LEU A 194 -9.88 -1.28 -6.35
N ALA A 195 -10.10 -1.16 -5.04
CA ALA A 195 -11.12 -1.92 -4.33
C ALA A 195 -12.53 -1.66 -4.89
N ASP A 196 -12.82 -0.42 -5.29
CA ASP A 196 -14.10 -0.06 -5.90
C ASP A 196 -14.30 -0.71 -7.28
N LEU A 197 -13.26 -0.70 -8.13
CA LEU A 197 -13.29 -1.39 -9.42
C LEU A 197 -13.51 -2.90 -9.25
N ILE A 198 -12.86 -3.53 -8.27
CA ILE A 198 -13.09 -4.94 -7.96
C ILE A 198 -14.53 -5.17 -7.49
N TYR A 199 -15.03 -4.32 -6.59
CA TYR A 199 -16.38 -4.44 -6.06
C TYR A 199 -17.44 -4.32 -7.16
N GLU A 200 -17.33 -3.32 -8.03
CA GLU A 200 -18.23 -3.14 -9.17
C GLU A 200 -18.07 -4.27 -10.20
N GLY A 201 -16.83 -4.66 -10.51
CA GLY A 201 -16.53 -5.77 -11.40
C GLY A 201 -17.16 -7.08 -10.93
N ASN A 202 -17.17 -7.34 -9.61
CA ASN A 202 -17.80 -8.52 -9.02
C ASN A 202 -19.32 -8.54 -9.22
N ARG A 203 -20.02 -7.39 -9.17
CA ARG A 203 -21.49 -7.31 -9.31
C ARG A 203 -21.99 -7.73 -10.69
N GLY A 204 -21.19 -7.54 -11.74
CA GLY A 204 -21.50 -7.92 -13.12
C GLY A 204 -20.75 -9.16 -13.63
N SER A 205 -19.97 -9.82 -12.78
CA SER A 205 -18.95 -10.79 -13.22
C SER A 205 -19.50 -12.11 -13.77
N ARG A 206 -18.90 -12.60 -14.86
CA ARG A 206 -19.00 -14.00 -15.31
C ARG A 206 -18.13 -14.88 -14.41
N LYS A 207 -18.47 -16.18 -14.25
CA LYS A 207 -17.62 -17.17 -13.56
C LYS A 207 -16.20 -17.13 -14.15
N GLY A 208 -15.24 -16.55 -13.45
CA GLY A 208 -13.90 -16.35 -14.02
C GLY A 208 -13.17 -15.08 -13.55
N SER A 209 -13.89 -13.97 -13.41
CA SER A 209 -13.30 -12.65 -13.08
C SER A 209 -13.58 -12.20 -11.64
N TYR A 210 -14.31 -13.01 -10.86
CA TYR A 210 -14.62 -12.70 -9.48
C TYR A 210 -13.35 -12.74 -8.60
N ILE A 211 -13.15 -11.69 -7.80
CA ILE A 211 -12.07 -11.58 -6.81
C ILE A 211 -12.71 -11.50 -5.43
N ASN A 212 -12.27 -12.38 -4.51
CA ASN A 212 -12.84 -12.51 -3.16
C ASN A 212 -12.34 -11.42 -2.19
N LEU A 213 -12.57 -10.15 -2.54
CA LEU A 213 -12.15 -8.98 -1.74
C LEU A 213 -12.88 -8.95 -0.39
N LYS A 214 -12.12 -8.84 0.70
CA LYS A 214 -12.64 -8.83 2.08
C LYS A 214 -12.38 -7.54 2.84
N GLY A 215 -11.32 -6.82 2.50
CA GLY A 215 -10.98 -5.60 3.22
C GLY A 215 -9.84 -4.83 2.60
N ILE A 216 -9.74 -3.57 3.02
CA ILE A 216 -8.62 -2.69 2.75
C ILE A 216 -8.00 -2.16 4.05
N MET A 217 -6.69 -1.99 4.05
CA MET A 217 -5.94 -1.37 5.14
C MET A 217 -4.96 -0.34 4.60
N ILE A 218 -5.07 0.92 5.00
CA ILE A 218 -4.25 2.01 4.43
C ILE A 218 -3.50 2.78 5.51
N GLY A 219 -2.18 2.87 5.36
CA GLY A 219 -1.26 3.52 6.28
C GLY A 219 -0.93 4.95 5.90
N ASN A 220 -0.90 5.86 6.87
CA ASN A 220 -0.50 7.25 6.70
C ASN A 220 -1.07 7.86 5.40
N ALA A 221 -2.37 7.63 5.22
CA ALA A 221 -3.03 7.68 3.92
C ALA A 221 -3.45 9.09 3.54
N VAL A 222 -3.12 9.51 2.32
CA VAL A 222 -3.71 10.70 1.69
C VAL A 222 -5.17 10.37 1.36
N LEU A 223 -6.11 11.16 1.86
CA LEU A 223 -7.55 10.84 1.79
C LEU A 223 -8.40 12.00 1.28
N ASN A 224 -8.06 13.22 1.66
CA ASN A 224 -8.87 14.39 1.41
C ASN A 224 -8.02 15.66 1.55
N ASP A 225 -7.73 16.30 0.42
CA ASP A 225 -6.79 17.41 0.33
C ASP A 225 -7.02 18.49 1.39
N ALA A 226 -8.28 18.89 1.58
CA ALA A 226 -8.64 19.96 2.51
C ALA A 226 -8.26 19.64 3.96
N THR A 227 -8.59 18.42 4.42
CA THR A 227 -8.30 17.99 5.80
C THR A 227 -6.85 17.55 5.96
N ASP A 228 -6.23 17.06 4.89
CA ASP A 228 -4.82 16.69 4.89
C ASP A 228 -3.93 17.94 5.00
N GLN A 229 -4.28 19.03 4.32
CA GLN A 229 -3.66 20.36 4.49
C GLN A 229 -3.79 20.87 5.92
N MET A 230 -5.02 20.93 6.42
CA MET A 230 -5.32 21.47 7.74
C MET A 230 -4.61 20.66 8.83
N GLY A 231 -4.65 19.33 8.73
CA GLY A 231 -4.00 18.43 9.68
C GLY A 231 -2.48 18.59 9.70
N MET A 232 -1.85 18.76 8.54
CA MET A 232 -0.41 18.97 8.44
C MET A 232 0.06 20.26 9.14
N VAL A 233 -0.67 21.37 8.93
CA VAL A 233 -0.34 22.66 9.57
C VAL A 233 -0.53 22.60 11.09
N GLU A 234 -1.63 22.00 11.56
CA GLU A 234 -1.89 21.85 12.99
C GLU A 234 -0.92 20.88 13.69
N TYR A 235 -0.52 19.82 12.98
CA TYR A 235 0.49 18.89 13.49
C TYR A 235 1.83 19.60 13.70
N ALA A 236 2.31 20.34 12.70
CA ALA A 236 3.55 21.11 12.82
C ALA A 236 3.52 22.08 14.01
N TRP A 237 2.41 22.79 14.19
CA TRP A 237 2.24 23.73 15.30
C TRP A 237 2.22 23.03 16.66
N SER A 238 1.41 21.97 16.81
CA SER A 238 1.32 21.21 18.06
C SER A 238 2.61 20.49 18.45
N HIS A 239 3.53 20.29 17.49
CA HIS A 239 4.83 19.65 17.69
C HIS A 239 5.99 20.67 17.73
N ALA A 240 5.68 21.96 17.88
CA ALA A 240 6.66 23.05 17.99
C ALA A 240 7.61 23.19 16.78
N ILE A 241 7.19 22.71 15.60
CA ILE A 241 7.95 22.87 14.35
C ILE A 241 7.74 24.28 13.78
N ILE A 242 6.54 24.85 13.97
CA ILE A 242 6.20 26.22 13.56
C ILE A 242 5.70 27.05 14.74
N SER A 243 5.91 28.37 14.68
CA SER A 243 5.48 29.31 15.72
C SER A 243 3.96 29.61 15.66
N ASP A 244 3.44 30.22 16.74
CA ASP A 244 2.05 30.68 16.81
C ASP A 244 1.74 31.72 15.71
N GLU A 245 2.68 32.59 15.39
CA GLU A 245 2.55 33.59 14.33
C GLU A 245 2.46 32.94 12.96
N LEU A 246 3.32 31.95 12.68
CA LEU A 246 3.30 31.25 11.40
C LEU A 246 2.04 30.38 11.25
N TYR A 247 1.63 29.67 12.30
CA TYR A 247 0.36 28.94 12.32
C TYR A 247 -0.83 29.86 12.04
N THR A 248 -0.90 31.01 12.71
CA THR A 248 -1.97 32.00 12.52
C THR A 248 -1.93 32.59 11.10
N ALA A 249 -0.75 32.91 10.58
CA ALA A 249 -0.58 33.45 9.23
C ALA A 249 -1.05 32.45 8.17
N VAL A 250 -0.61 31.18 8.23
CA VAL A 250 -1.05 30.14 7.29
C VAL A 250 -2.56 29.96 7.36
N ARG A 251 -3.13 29.88 8.57
CA ARG A 251 -4.59 29.70 8.74
C ARG A 251 -5.43 30.88 8.28
N ARG A 252 -4.91 32.11 8.38
CA ARG A 252 -5.61 33.34 7.98
C ARG A 252 -5.48 33.61 6.48
N ASP A 253 -4.27 33.47 5.95
CA ASP A 253 -3.90 33.97 4.62
C ASP A 253 -4.13 32.94 3.51
N CYS A 254 -4.16 31.65 3.86
CA CYS A 254 -4.48 30.55 2.95
C CYS A 254 -5.97 30.17 3.12
N ASN A 255 -6.78 30.46 2.09
CA ASN A 255 -8.25 30.39 2.07
C ASN A 255 -8.84 29.05 2.59
N SER A 256 -8.95 28.91 3.91
CA SER A 256 -9.67 27.83 4.61
C SER A 256 -9.31 26.39 4.26
N PHE A 257 -8.26 26.15 3.47
CA PHE A 257 -7.94 24.84 2.87
C PHE A 257 -9.13 24.21 2.13
N LYS A 258 -10.15 24.99 1.74
CA LYS A 258 -11.34 24.47 1.06
C LYS A 258 -11.01 24.20 -0.40
N GLU A 259 -11.78 23.28 -0.98
CA GLU A 259 -11.75 22.97 -2.40
C GLU A 259 -11.93 24.27 -3.20
N ASP A 260 -10.84 24.80 -3.75
CA ASP A 260 -10.93 25.81 -4.78
C ASP A 260 -11.43 25.08 -6.04
N ASP A 261 -12.74 25.16 -6.27
CA ASP A 261 -13.33 24.96 -7.58
C ASP A 261 -12.52 25.78 -8.59
N GLU A 262 -12.04 25.11 -9.63
CA GLU A 262 -11.50 25.66 -10.89
C GLU A 262 -10.99 27.12 -10.82
N GLY A 263 -9.73 27.30 -10.39
CA GLY A 263 -9.01 28.56 -10.60
C GLY A 263 -9.00 29.56 -9.45
N GLY A 264 -9.24 29.11 -8.21
CA GLY A 264 -9.03 29.92 -7.01
C GLY A 264 -7.57 30.39 -6.89
N ASN A 265 -7.34 31.67 -7.17
CA ASN A 265 -6.05 32.31 -7.01
C ASN A 265 -5.72 32.33 -5.51
N SER A 266 -4.82 31.44 -5.05
CA SER A 266 -4.31 31.50 -3.68
C SER A 266 -3.86 32.95 -3.43
N SER A 267 -4.28 33.53 -2.31
CA SER A 267 -3.99 34.94 -2.05
C SER A 267 -2.47 35.14 -2.16
N LYS A 268 -2.00 36.25 -2.78
CA LYS A 268 -0.56 36.56 -2.82
C LYS A 268 0.09 36.55 -1.42
N ALA A 269 -0.71 36.68 -0.36
CA ALA A 269 -0.30 36.61 1.04
C ALA A 269 -0.10 35.16 1.57
N CYS A 270 -0.70 34.14 0.96
CA CYS A 270 -0.52 32.75 1.36
C CYS A 270 0.86 32.19 0.97
N SER A 271 1.39 32.58 -0.18
CA SER A 271 2.67 32.06 -0.70
C SER A 271 3.85 32.27 0.26
N PRO A 272 4.07 33.44 0.88
CA PRO A 272 5.13 33.62 1.88
C PRO A 272 4.96 32.74 3.12
N ALA A 273 3.75 32.62 3.68
CA ALA A 273 3.51 31.80 4.87
C ALA A 273 3.70 30.30 4.57
N VAL A 274 3.25 29.85 3.40
CA VAL A 274 3.52 28.49 2.91
C VAL A 274 5.01 28.25 2.74
N ARG A 275 5.76 29.22 2.21
CA ARG A 275 7.21 29.11 2.06
C ARG A 275 7.91 28.90 3.41
N GLU A 276 7.61 29.73 4.41
CA GLU A 276 8.19 29.59 5.75
C GLU A 276 7.79 28.26 6.40
N PHE A 277 6.54 27.81 6.19
CA PHE A 277 6.10 26.50 6.63
C PHE A 277 6.93 25.35 6.03
N LEU A 278 7.19 25.39 4.73
CA LEU A 278 8.05 24.41 4.06
C LEU A 278 9.51 24.50 4.55
N GLN A 279 10.01 25.70 4.81
CA GLN A 279 11.36 25.91 5.35
C GLN A 279 11.51 25.31 6.75
N ALA A 280 10.46 25.30 7.58
CA ALA A 280 10.51 24.71 8.92
C ALA A 280 10.81 23.20 8.92
N TYR A 281 10.53 22.51 7.81
CA TYR A 281 10.87 21.10 7.62
C TYR A 281 12.22 20.88 6.90
N SER A 282 12.95 21.94 6.53
CA SER A 282 14.17 21.79 5.73
C SER A 282 15.35 21.12 6.46
N ASP A 283 15.36 21.19 7.80
CA ASP A 283 16.44 20.66 8.64
C ASP A 283 16.06 19.36 9.38
N ILE A 284 14.84 18.86 9.20
CA ILE A 284 14.32 17.66 9.87
C ILE A 284 13.68 16.69 8.88
N ASP A 285 13.52 15.43 9.27
CA ASP A 285 12.75 14.48 8.49
C ASP A 285 11.24 14.66 8.71
N ILE A 286 10.53 15.14 7.68
CA ILE A 286 9.06 15.26 7.71
C ILE A 286 8.37 13.90 7.87
N TYR A 287 8.98 12.79 7.43
CA TYR A 287 8.37 11.47 7.55
C TYR A 287 8.50 10.87 8.95
N SER A 288 9.40 11.39 9.79
CA SER A 288 9.49 11.03 11.21
C SER A 288 10.21 12.13 12.00
N ILE A 289 9.43 13.05 12.55
CA ILE A 289 9.90 14.37 13.04
C ILE A 289 10.87 14.32 14.23
N TYR A 290 10.98 13.19 14.92
CA TYR A 290 11.87 13.02 16.08
C TYR A 290 13.17 12.29 15.75
N THR A 291 13.41 12.05 14.48
CA THR A 291 14.47 11.17 14.02
C THR A 291 15.54 11.97 13.25
N PRO A 292 16.84 11.58 13.26
CA PRO A 292 17.91 12.33 12.59
C PRO A 292 17.75 12.49 11.06
N VAL A 293 18.78 12.89 10.30
CA VAL A 293 18.72 12.97 8.81
C VAL A 293 19.91 12.25 8.16
N CYS A 294 19.78 11.76 6.91
CA CYS A 294 20.90 11.16 6.16
C CYS A 294 21.88 12.25 5.67
N LEU A 295 23.02 12.42 6.34
CA LEU A 295 24.00 13.46 5.96
C LEU A 295 24.69 13.22 4.61
N SER A 296 24.81 11.96 4.14
CA SER A 296 25.40 11.67 2.83
C SER A 296 24.48 12.08 1.68
N SER A 297 23.18 11.89 1.81
CA SER A 297 22.19 12.37 0.83
C SER A 297 22.14 13.90 0.77
N LEU A 298 22.39 14.59 1.89
CA LEU A 298 22.52 16.05 1.89
C LEU A 298 23.73 16.53 1.07
N ALA A 299 24.79 15.73 0.96
CA ALA A 299 26.00 16.04 0.21
C ALA A 299 25.89 15.76 -1.30
N GLN A 300 24.90 14.97 -1.73
CA GLN A 300 24.71 14.61 -3.14
C GLN A 300 23.61 15.46 -3.79
N ASN A 301 23.90 16.08 -4.94
CA ASN A 301 22.90 16.75 -5.79
C ASN A 301 22.10 15.70 -6.60
N LYS A 302 21.40 14.78 -5.93
CA LYS A 302 20.51 13.83 -6.60
C LYS A 302 19.34 14.57 -7.26
N LYS A 303 18.95 14.12 -8.46
CA LYS A 303 17.71 14.56 -9.10
C LYS A 303 16.54 14.12 -8.23
N GLN A 304 15.63 15.04 -7.93
CA GLN A 304 14.48 14.76 -7.09
C GLN A 304 13.32 14.23 -7.95
N PRO A 305 12.54 13.25 -7.46
CA PRO A 305 11.31 12.84 -8.12
C PRO A 305 10.38 14.04 -8.26
N ARG A 306 9.86 14.28 -9.46
CA ARG A 306 8.95 15.41 -9.74
C ARG A 306 7.56 15.18 -9.14
N LEU A 307 7.20 13.93 -8.89
CA LEU A 307 5.89 13.50 -8.42
C LEU A 307 5.99 13.02 -6.96
N VAL A 308 5.66 13.89 -6.00
CA VAL A 308 5.70 13.54 -4.56
C VAL A 308 4.48 14.10 -3.85
N SER A 309 3.39 13.33 -3.87
CA SER A 309 2.05 13.58 -3.28
C SER A 309 1.83 15.04 -2.91
N ALA A 310 1.52 15.36 -1.68
CA ALA A 310 1.46 16.70 -1.14
C ALA A 310 0.11 17.33 -1.28
N PRO A 311 -0.38 17.88 -0.16
CA PRO A 311 -1.61 18.60 -0.23
C PRO A 311 -1.49 19.75 -1.25
N ARG A 312 -2.52 19.94 -2.09
CA ARG A 312 -2.51 20.85 -3.26
C ARG A 312 -1.90 22.23 -3.02
N LEU A 313 -2.09 22.79 -1.83
CA LEU A 313 -1.52 24.09 -1.47
C LEU A 313 0.01 24.11 -1.48
N PHE A 314 0.64 23.03 -1.00
CA PHE A 314 2.09 22.93 -0.85
C PHE A 314 2.78 22.50 -2.15
N SER A 315 2.13 21.66 -2.96
CA SER A 315 2.69 21.18 -4.23
C SER A 315 2.88 22.28 -5.28
N GLN A 316 2.24 23.44 -5.13
CA GLN A 316 2.43 24.59 -6.03
C GLN A 316 3.74 25.35 -5.79
N HIS A 317 4.44 25.09 -4.68
CA HIS A 317 5.62 25.87 -4.30
C HIS A 317 6.92 25.13 -4.65
N GLU A 318 7.86 25.80 -5.32
CA GLU A 318 9.11 25.18 -5.83
C GLU A 318 9.94 24.47 -4.73
N LEU A 319 9.97 25.03 -3.52
CA LEU A 319 10.66 24.42 -2.37
C LEU A 319 10.12 23.06 -1.97
N TRP A 320 8.87 22.74 -2.30
CA TRP A 320 8.30 21.42 -2.07
C TRP A 320 9.11 20.35 -2.82
N HIS A 321 9.43 20.62 -4.08
CA HIS A 321 10.21 19.74 -4.94
C HIS A 321 11.71 19.73 -4.62
N GLY A 322 12.18 20.74 -3.87
CA GLY A 322 13.56 20.84 -3.40
C GLY A 322 13.80 20.29 -1.99
N MET A 323 12.73 19.90 -1.27
CA MET A 323 12.85 19.35 0.08
C MET A 323 13.56 18.00 0.02
N LYS A 324 14.65 17.87 0.77
CA LYS A 324 15.45 16.63 0.80
C LYS A 324 14.71 15.61 1.65
N TRP A 325 14.15 14.61 0.97
CA TRP A 325 13.52 13.44 1.59
C TRP A 325 14.64 12.57 2.19
N SER A 326 14.77 12.57 3.51
CA SER A 326 15.72 11.68 4.18
C SER A 326 15.11 11.16 5.47
N LEU A 327 14.67 9.90 5.44
CA LEU A 327 14.16 9.12 6.57
C LEU A 327 15.29 8.72 7.52
N PRO A 328 15.21 8.81 8.88
CA PRO A 328 15.65 7.74 9.80
C PRO A 328 15.47 7.87 11.35
N SER A 329 14.99 6.83 12.08
CA SER A 329 15.77 6.21 13.20
C SER A 329 15.19 4.85 13.66
N GLY A 330 16.09 3.93 14.05
CA GLY A 330 15.89 2.46 14.01
C GLY A 330 16.19 1.86 12.63
N TYR A 331 16.35 2.75 11.65
CA TYR A 331 16.47 2.57 10.21
C TYR A 331 17.76 3.25 9.73
N ASP A 332 18.38 2.71 8.67
CA ASP A 332 19.54 3.30 8.03
C ASP A 332 19.08 4.41 7.08
N PRO A 333 19.43 5.68 7.32
CA PRO A 333 18.90 6.80 6.56
C PRO A 333 19.10 6.77 5.06
N CYS A 334 20.09 5.99 4.65
CA CYS A 334 20.61 5.95 3.31
C CYS A 334 20.23 4.61 2.64
N THR A 335 19.22 3.90 3.19
CA THR A 335 18.72 2.63 2.66
C THR A 335 18.22 2.76 1.23
N GLU A 336 17.64 3.91 0.87
CA GLU A 336 17.20 4.18 -0.50
C GLU A 336 18.36 4.03 -1.50
N ASP A 337 19.55 4.56 -1.17
CA ASP A 337 20.75 4.43 -2.02
C ASP A 337 21.18 2.97 -2.17
N PHE A 338 21.08 2.18 -1.10
CA PHE A 338 21.42 0.75 -1.14
C PHE A 338 20.41 -0.06 -1.96
N VAL A 339 19.13 0.30 -1.88
CA VAL A 339 18.04 -0.30 -2.65
C VAL A 339 18.21 0.01 -4.13
N GLU A 340 18.44 1.28 -4.46
CA GLU A 340 18.75 1.74 -5.82
C GLU A 340 19.96 0.98 -6.37
N THR A 341 21.04 0.87 -5.59
CA THR A 341 22.24 0.12 -5.98
C THR A 341 21.93 -1.36 -6.19
N TYR A 342 21.19 -2.00 -5.28
CA TYR A 342 20.90 -3.43 -5.32
C TYR A 342 20.08 -3.80 -6.57
N PHE A 343 18.99 -3.09 -6.83
CA PHE A 343 18.10 -3.38 -7.96
C PHE A 343 18.67 -2.97 -9.32
N ASN A 344 19.70 -2.11 -9.37
CA ASN A 344 20.44 -1.82 -10.61
C ASN A 344 21.52 -2.85 -10.96
N ARG A 345 21.79 -3.86 -10.12
CA ARG A 345 22.73 -4.92 -10.48
C ARG A 345 22.12 -5.88 -11.51
N GLU A 346 22.87 -6.20 -12.56
CA GLU A 346 22.42 -7.10 -13.63
C GLU A 346 22.09 -8.52 -13.13
N ASP A 347 22.83 -9.04 -12.15
CA ASP A 347 22.59 -10.37 -11.57
C ASP A 347 21.29 -10.42 -10.76
N VAL A 348 20.97 -9.33 -10.05
CA VAL A 348 19.70 -9.15 -9.34
C VAL A 348 18.53 -9.06 -10.32
N GLN A 349 18.63 -8.20 -11.35
CA GLN A 349 17.58 -8.05 -12.35
C GLN A 349 17.29 -9.37 -13.06
N ARG A 350 18.33 -10.12 -13.42
CA ARG A 350 18.20 -11.45 -14.05
C ARG A 350 17.48 -12.44 -13.14
N ALA A 351 17.86 -12.50 -11.85
CA ALA A 351 17.23 -13.41 -10.89
C ALA A 351 15.75 -13.07 -10.64
N LEU A 352 15.39 -11.79 -10.70
CA LEU A 352 14.02 -11.31 -10.56
C LEU A 352 13.22 -11.34 -11.87
N HIS A 353 13.81 -11.79 -12.98
CA HIS A 353 13.20 -11.70 -14.31
C HIS A 353 12.76 -10.28 -14.68
N ALA A 354 13.50 -9.29 -14.20
CA ALA A 354 13.23 -7.87 -14.37
C ALA A 354 14.03 -7.27 -15.54
N ASN A 355 13.66 -6.06 -15.96
CA ASN A 355 14.31 -5.28 -17.00
C ASN A 355 14.51 -6.03 -18.34
N ILE A 356 13.55 -6.89 -18.71
CA ILE A 356 13.63 -7.74 -19.91
C ILE A 356 13.59 -6.96 -21.22
N THR A 357 13.16 -5.70 -21.17
CA THR A 357 13.08 -4.79 -22.32
C THR A 357 14.25 -3.81 -22.42
N HIS A 358 15.23 -3.89 -21.51
CA HIS A 358 16.34 -2.93 -21.41
C HIS A 358 15.85 -1.48 -21.34
N LEU A 359 15.18 -1.15 -20.23
CA LEU A 359 14.64 0.18 -19.98
C LEU A 359 15.72 1.26 -20.19
N PRO A 360 15.38 2.39 -20.82
CA PRO A 360 16.33 3.46 -21.13
C PRO A 360 16.72 4.31 -19.91
N TYR A 361 16.28 3.91 -18.72
CA TYR A 361 16.53 4.57 -17.43
C TYR A 361 16.89 3.52 -16.38
N PRO A 362 17.71 3.87 -15.38
CA PRO A 362 18.01 2.98 -14.27
C PRO A 362 16.79 2.77 -13.38
N TYR A 363 16.81 1.72 -12.56
CA TYR A 363 15.83 1.53 -11.51
C TYR A 363 15.98 2.64 -10.47
N SER A 364 14.88 3.30 -10.11
CA SER A 364 14.83 4.27 -9.02
C SER A 364 13.65 3.94 -8.07
N PRO A 365 13.79 4.16 -6.75
CA PRO A 365 12.72 3.88 -5.79
C PRO A 365 11.42 4.67 -6.03
N CYS A 366 11.53 5.90 -6.55
CA CYS A 366 10.42 6.64 -7.14
C CYS A 366 10.76 7.02 -8.59
N SER A 367 9.78 6.92 -9.48
CA SER A 367 9.97 7.11 -10.91
C SER A 367 10.45 8.52 -11.25
N GLU A 368 11.54 8.61 -12.03
CA GLU A 368 12.01 9.87 -12.62
C GLU A 368 11.42 10.15 -14.01
N VAL A 369 10.75 9.16 -14.62
CA VAL A 369 10.20 9.28 -15.98
C VAL A 369 8.73 9.67 -16.03
N ILE A 370 8.03 9.58 -14.90
CA ILE A 370 6.67 10.09 -14.76
C ILE A 370 6.76 11.58 -14.45
N GLU A 371 6.51 12.41 -15.45
CA GLU A 371 6.59 13.87 -15.34
C GLU A 371 5.23 14.54 -15.09
N LYS A 372 4.12 13.83 -15.34
CA LYS A 372 2.77 14.38 -15.29
C LYS A 372 1.79 13.39 -14.66
N TRP A 373 0.86 13.93 -13.87
CA TRP A 373 -0.28 13.20 -13.29
C TRP A 373 -1.57 13.95 -13.64
N ASN A 374 -2.44 13.34 -14.44
CA ASN A 374 -3.56 14.04 -15.08
C ASN A 374 -4.80 14.13 -14.20
N ASP A 375 -5.10 13.08 -13.44
CA ASP A 375 -6.24 13.05 -12.53
C ASP A 375 -5.82 12.60 -11.13
N SER A 376 -6.29 13.38 -10.15
CA SER A 376 -6.13 13.17 -8.71
C SER A 376 -7.34 13.82 -8.04
N PRO A 377 -8.45 13.09 -7.81
CA PRO A 377 -9.62 13.61 -7.11
C PRO A 377 -9.22 14.32 -5.81
N SER A 378 -9.94 15.34 -5.37
CA SER A 378 -9.60 16.03 -4.09
C SER A 378 -9.81 15.13 -2.87
N THR A 379 -10.59 14.06 -3.02
CA THR A 379 -11.04 13.21 -1.92
C THR A 379 -11.42 11.81 -2.38
N VAL A 380 -11.14 10.81 -1.54
CA VAL A 380 -11.59 9.42 -1.71
C VAL A 380 -12.59 8.98 -0.63
N LEU A 381 -13.00 9.90 0.25
CA LEU A 381 -13.97 9.60 1.32
C LEU A 381 -15.29 9.02 0.80
N PRO A 382 -15.88 9.48 -0.34
CA PRO A 382 -17.07 8.85 -0.91
C PRO A 382 -16.86 7.37 -1.28
N VAL A 383 -15.68 7.03 -1.78
CA VAL A 383 -15.30 5.64 -2.14
C VAL A 383 -15.19 4.80 -0.88
N LEU A 384 -14.54 5.29 0.18
CA LEU A 384 -14.49 4.60 1.47
C LEU A 384 -15.89 4.32 2.04
N ARG A 385 -16.82 5.29 1.96
CA ARG A 385 -18.22 5.08 2.37
C ARG A 385 -18.91 4.00 1.56
N LYS A 386 -18.69 3.97 0.26
CA LYS A 386 -19.26 2.98 -0.64
C LYS A 386 -18.77 1.57 -0.28
N LEU A 387 -17.47 1.41 -0.07
CA LEU A 387 -16.86 0.13 0.34
C LEU A 387 -17.35 -0.35 1.71
N MET A 388 -17.44 0.55 2.70
CA MET A 388 -18.03 0.23 4.00
C MET A 388 -19.48 -0.26 3.89
N LYS A 389 -20.32 0.45 3.12
CA LYS A 389 -21.72 0.03 2.87
C LYS A 389 -21.81 -1.32 2.16
N ALA A 390 -20.82 -1.67 1.36
CA ALA A 390 -20.71 -2.97 0.72
C ALA A 390 -20.24 -4.10 1.67
N GLY A 391 -19.93 -3.79 2.93
CA GLY A 391 -19.43 -4.77 3.91
C GLY A 391 -17.94 -5.08 3.77
N ILE A 392 -17.21 -4.30 2.97
CA ILE A 392 -15.75 -4.39 2.89
C ILE A 392 -15.16 -3.75 4.15
N ARG A 393 -14.29 -4.48 4.86
CA ARG A 393 -13.62 -3.98 6.06
C ARG A 393 -12.65 -2.85 5.68
N VAL A 394 -12.70 -1.72 6.37
CA VAL A 394 -11.81 -0.58 6.10
C VAL A 394 -11.01 -0.25 7.36
N TRP A 395 -9.69 -0.40 7.30
CA TRP A 395 -8.79 0.06 8.35
C TRP A 395 -7.93 1.20 7.83
N VAL A 396 -7.83 2.27 8.60
CA VAL A 396 -6.88 3.36 8.35
C VAL A 396 -5.95 3.41 9.55
N TYR A 397 -4.65 3.38 9.33
CA TYR A 397 -3.68 3.51 10.41
C TYR A 397 -2.70 4.66 10.16
N SER A 398 -2.19 5.27 11.22
CA SER A 398 -1.21 6.35 11.14
C SER A 398 -0.10 6.18 12.18
N GLY A 399 1.16 6.26 11.77
CA GLY A 399 2.25 6.54 12.68
C GLY A 399 2.09 7.94 13.29
N ASP A 400 2.20 8.07 14.62
CA ASP A 400 1.94 9.33 15.32
C ASP A 400 3.13 10.31 15.32
N THR A 401 4.24 9.97 14.65
CA THR A 401 5.41 10.84 14.44
C THR A 401 5.57 11.29 12.98
N ASP A 402 4.65 10.89 12.09
CA ASP A 402 4.64 11.31 10.70
C ASP A 402 4.17 12.76 10.56
N GLY A 403 5.02 13.65 10.05
CA GLY A 403 4.64 15.02 9.69
C GLY A 403 4.14 15.17 8.25
N ARG A 404 4.29 14.14 7.41
CA ARG A 404 3.92 14.16 5.99
C ARG A 404 2.43 13.93 5.78
N VAL A 405 1.87 12.90 6.41
CA VAL A 405 0.43 12.61 6.44
C VAL A 405 0.05 12.30 7.88
N PRO A 406 0.05 13.33 8.75
CA PRO A 406 -0.05 13.12 10.18
C PRO A 406 -1.40 12.54 10.61
N VAL A 407 -1.42 11.99 11.82
CA VAL A 407 -2.66 11.49 12.45
C VAL A 407 -3.77 12.54 12.51
N THR A 408 -3.43 13.83 12.61
CA THR A 408 -4.38 14.95 12.57
C THR A 408 -5.11 15.02 11.23
N SER A 409 -4.39 14.88 10.12
CA SER A 409 -4.94 14.82 8.76
C SER A 409 -5.94 13.68 8.63
N THR A 410 -5.52 12.47 9.01
CA THR A 410 -6.39 11.28 9.00
C THR A 410 -7.63 11.46 9.88
N ARG A 411 -7.48 12.01 11.09
CA ARG A 411 -8.60 12.26 12.01
C ARG A 411 -9.58 13.27 11.44
N TYR A 412 -9.12 14.34 10.80
CA TYR A 412 -9.99 15.31 10.16
C TYR A 412 -10.74 14.73 8.96
N SER A 413 -10.06 13.95 8.13
CA SER A 413 -10.65 13.19 7.03
C SER A 413 -11.78 12.27 7.53
N ILE A 414 -11.55 11.50 8.60
CA ILE A 414 -12.56 10.59 9.15
C ILE A 414 -13.68 11.34 9.90
N ASN A 415 -13.37 12.42 10.61
CA ASN A 415 -14.39 13.23 11.31
C ASN A 415 -15.36 13.90 10.32
N SER A 416 -14.87 14.37 9.17
CA SER A 416 -15.74 14.95 8.12
C SER A 416 -16.71 13.92 7.54
N MET A 417 -16.41 12.61 7.70
CA MET A 417 -17.33 11.55 7.34
C MET A 417 -18.53 11.42 8.30
N GLY A 418 -18.56 12.09 9.45
CA GLY A 418 -19.69 12.02 10.38
C GLY A 418 -20.05 10.60 10.81
N LEU A 419 -19.05 9.72 10.90
CA LEU A 419 -19.25 8.33 11.33
C LEU A 419 -19.59 8.26 12.81
N HIS A 420 -20.41 7.29 13.19
CA HIS A 420 -20.78 7.12 14.58
C HIS A 420 -19.67 6.37 15.33
N GLY A 421 -19.05 7.08 16.27
CA GLY A 421 -17.99 6.55 17.14
C GLY A 421 -18.39 5.23 17.82
N GLY A 422 -17.35 4.47 18.18
CA GLY A 422 -17.47 3.13 18.72
C GLY A 422 -18.19 3.03 20.06
N ARG A 423 -18.52 1.79 20.45
CA ARG A 423 -19.17 1.50 21.73
C ARG A 423 -18.24 1.89 22.89
N GLY A 424 -18.46 3.04 23.52
CA GLY A 424 -17.68 3.45 24.70
C GLY A 424 -17.82 4.91 25.09
N ARG A 425 -17.20 5.27 26.23
CA ARG A 425 -17.03 6.65 26.67
C ARG A 425 -16.16 7.40 25.65
N TRP A 426 -16.46 8.68 25.40
CA TRP A 426 -15.66 9.55 24.51
C TRP A 426 -15.52 9.02 23.08
N GLY A 427 -16.60 8.49 22.50
CA GLY A 427 -16.61 8.01 21.11
C GLY A 427 -15.83 6.72 20.88
N GLY A 428 -15.45 6.00 21.94
CA GLY A 428 -14.75 4.71 21.84
C GLY A 428 -13.25 4.81 21.62
N TRP A 429 -12.66 6.01 21.73
CA TRP A 429 -11.20 6.19 21.67
C TRP A 429 -10.52 5.48 22.85
N ARG A 430 -9.64 4.53 22.56
CA ARG A 430 -8.95 3.71 23.57
C ARG A 430 -7.53 3.37 23.16
N ALA A 431 -6.68 3.08 24.14
CA ALA A 431 -5.38 2.49 23.86
C ALA A 431 -5.52 1.05 23.32
N TRP A 432 -4.53 0.61 22.55
CA TRP A 432 -4.26 -0.80 22.32
C TRP A 432 -2.85 -1.18 22.77
N PHE A 433 -2.70 -2.46 23.07
CA PHE A 433 -1.51 -3.00 23.70
C PHE A 433 -0.84 -4.05 22.83
N HIS A 434 0.50 -4.01 22.81
CA HIS A 434 1.35 -5.05 22.24
C HIS A 434 2.48 -5.31 23.22
N LYS A 435 2.70 -6.58 23.58
CA LYS A 435 3.72 -7.01 24.57
C LYS A 435 3.71 -6.14 25.84
N GLU A 436 2.53 -6.01 26.45
CA GLU A 436 2.31 -5.26 27.71
C GLU A 436 2.60 -3.75 27.63
N GLN A 437 2.86 -3.19 26.45
CA GLN A 437 3.08 -1.77 26.23
C GLN A 437 1.97 -1.16 25.40
N VAL A 438 1.69 0.13 25.61
CA VAL A 438 0.78 0.89 24.75
C VAL A 438 1.44 1.02 23.38
N ALA A 439 0.85 0.36 22.39
CA ALA A 439 1.31 0.39 21.01
C ALA A 439 0.63 1.48 20.18
N GLY A 440 -0.43 2.09 20.71
CA GLY A 440 -1.09 3.27 20.16
C GLY A 440 -2.53 3.37 20.64
N TRP A 441 -3.37 4.04 19.85
CA TRP A 441 -4.78 4.24 20.15
C TRP A 441 -5.65 3.83 18.97
N LEU A 442 -6.92 3.57 19.19
CA LEU A 442 -7.85 3.32 18.11
C LEU A 442 -9.29 3.74 18.44
N VAL A 443 -10.09 3.78 17.39
CA VAL A 443 -11.54 3.87 17.44
C VAL A 443 -12.16 2.99 16.33
N GLU A 444 -13.18 2.24 16.71
CA GLU A 444 -13.93 1.34 15.81
C GLU A 444 -15.30 1.97 15.52
N TYR A 445 -15.55 2.44 14.30
CA TYR A 445 -16.80 3.07 13.91
C TYR A 445 -17.86 2.04 13.52
N LYS A 446 -19.13 2.35 13.79
CA LYS A 446 -20.25 1.43 13.55
C LYS A 446 -20.43 1.09 12.07
N GLU A 447 -20.02 1.98 11.18
CA GLU A 447 -20.12 1.87 9.73
C GLU A 447 -19.08 0.92 9.12
N GLY A 448 -18.10 0.43 9.91
CA GLY A 448 -17.11 -0.56 9.45
C GLY A 448 -15.70 0.00 9.21
N LEU A 449 -15.44 1.27 9.55
CA LEU A 449 -14.10 1.84 9.58
C LEU A 449 -13.44 1.63 10.95
N THR A 450 -12.18 1.26 10.97
CA THR A 450 -11.33 1.33 12.18
C THR A 450 -10.18 2.29 11.93
N LEU A 451 -10.02 3.28 12.81
CA LEU A 451 -8.84 4.14 12.84
C LEU A 451 -7.90 3.64 13.92
N VAL A 452 -6.63 3.44 13.59
CA VAL A 452 -5.57 3.02 14.52
C VAL A 452 -4.40 3.99 14.44
N THR A 453 -3.79 4.33 15.57
CA THR A 453 -2.50 5.00 15.62
C THR A 453 -1.43 4.01 16.06
N VAL A 454 -0.21 4.18 15.57
CA VAL A 454 0.95 3.41 16.00
C VAL A 454 1.95 4.35 16.65
N ARG A 455 2.16 4.15 17.94
CA ARG A 455 2.94 5.04 18.80
C ARG A 455 4.42 4.96 18.47
N GLY A 456 5.04 6.12 18.26
CA GLY A 456 6.45 6.29 17.94
C GLY A 456 6.81 5.93 16.49
N ALA A 457 5.81 5.67 15.63
CA ALA A 457 6.06 5.31 14.25
C ALA A 457 5.97 6.55 13.32
N GLY A 458 6.85 6.63 12.33
CA GLY A 458 6.81 7.62 11.26
C GLY A 458 5.85 7.22 10.13
N HIS A 459 6.10 7.76 8.93
CA HIS A 459 5.30 7.53 7.74
C HIS A 459 5.23 6.05 7.37
N GLN A 460 6.41 5.41 7.28
CA GLN A 460 6.58 3.98 7.01
C GLN A 460 6.45 3.16 8.28
N VAL A 461 5.23 3.00 8.80
CA VAL A 461 4.99 2.33 10.10
C VAL A 461 5.72 0.99 10.25
N PRO A 462 5.76 0.09 9.25
CA PRO A 462 6.47 -1.19 9.39
C PRO A 462 7.99 -1.04 9.55
N VAL A 463 8.58 0.09 9.15
CA VAL A 463 10.00 0.40 9.39
C VAL A 463 10.25 0.78 10.84
N PHE A 464 9.43 1.69 11.37
CA PHE A 464 9.64 2.29 12.70
C PHE A 464 9.11 1.43 13.84
N ALA A 465 8.06 0.64 13.61
CA ALA A 465 7.43 -0.22 14.59
C ALA A 465 7.10 -1.60 14.00
N PRO A 466 8.10 -2.38 13.53
CA PRO A 466 7.88 -3.59 12.74
C PRO A 466 7.07 -4.68 13.45
N ASP A 467 7.32 -4.87 14.75
CA ASP A 467 6.61 -5.86 15.57
C ASP A 467 5.13 -5.47 15.78
N GLN A 468 4.88 -4.19 16.07
CA GLN A 468 3.54 -3.61 16.16
C GLN A 468 2.81 -3.67 14.82
N ALA A 469 3.49 -3.39 13.71
CA ALA A 469 2.93 -3.44 12.37
C ALA A 469 2.53 -4.87 11.96
N LEU A 470 3.35 -5.87 12.28
CA LEU A 470 3.00 -7.28 12.07
C LEU A 470 1.79 -7.69 12.91
N SER A 471 1.73 -7.25 14.18
CA SER A 471 0.56 -7.45 15.04
C SER A 471 -0.70 -6.80 14.44
N LEU A 472 -0.58 -5.56 13.96
CA LEU A 472 -1.67 -4.80 13.35
C LEU A 472 -2.27 -5.53 12.13
N VAL A 473 -1.44 -5.92 11.16
CA VAL A 473 -1.91 -6.61 9.95
C VAL A 473 -2.49 -7.98 10.30
N SER A 474 -1.92 -8.69 11.29
CA SER A 474 -2.45 -9.98 11.74
C SER A 474 -3.88 -9.83 12.25
N HIS A 475 -4.16 -8.86 13.12
CA HIS A 475 -5.51 -8.63 13.64
C HIS A 475 -6.47 -8.21 12.53
N PHE A 476 -6.03 -7.32 11.63
CA PHE A 476 -6.82 -6.90 10.47
C PHE A 476 -7.26 -8.08 9.60
N LEU A 477 -6.33 -8.98 9.25
CA LEU A 477 -6.60 -10.15 8.40
C LEU A 477 -7.56 -11.13 9.07
N HIS A 478 -7.33 -11.45 10.36
CA HIS A 478 -8.21 -12.35 11.12
C HIS A 478 -9.57 -11.73 11.45
N GLY A 479 -9.73 -10.41 11.33
CA GLY A 479 -10.93 -9.70 11.74
C GLY A 479 -11.08 -9.61 13.26
N TRP A 480 -9.97 -9.58 13.98
CA TRP A 480 -9.93 -9.44 15.44
C TRP A 480 -9.81 -7.97 15.84
N THR A 481 -10.34 -7.65 17.01
CA THR A 481 -10.13 -6.34 17.64
C THR A 481 -8.74 -6.29 18.26
N LEU A 482 -8.10 -5.11 18.24
CA LEU A 482 -6.79 -4.95 18.87
C LEU A 482 -6.91 -5.03 20.41
N PRO A 483 -5.94 -5.66 21.11
CA PRO A 483 -5.99 -5.88 22.56
C PRO A 483 -6.30 -4.60 23.34
N SER A 484 -7.26 -4.66 24.26
CA SER A 484 -7.75 -3.50 25.04
C SER A 484 -7.17 -3.40 26.45
N ALA A 485 -6.40 -4.39 26.89
CA ALA A 485 -5.80 -4.46 28.21
C ALA A 485 -4.30 -4.75 28.12
N ARG A 486 -3.56 -4.30 29.15
CA ARG A 486 -2.12 -4.51 29.26
C ARG A 486 -1.78 -5.99 29.46
N PHE A 487 -2.62 -6.69 30.21
CA PHE A 487 -2.46 -8.10 30.55
C PHE A 487 -3.65 -8.89 29.96
N PRO A 488 -3.41 -10.10 29.41
CA PRO A 488 -4.45 -10.95 28.81
C PRO A 488 -5.58 -11.34 29.75
#